data_AF-A0A3A4NMW0-F1
#
_entry.id   AF-A0A3A4NMW0-F1
#
_cell.length_a   1.000
_cell.length_b   1.000
_cell.length_c   1.000
_cell.angle_alpha   90.00
_cell.angle_beta   90.00
_cell.angle_gamma   90.00
#
_symmetry.space_group_name_H-M   'P 1'
#
loop_
_entity.id
_entity.type
_entity.pdbx_description
1 polymer ?
#
loop_
_entity_poly.entity_id
_entity_poly.type
_entity_poly.pdbx_seq_one_letter_code
_entity_poly.pdbx_strand_id
1 'polypeptide(L)'
;MNVFKCRVCGDPYVGNTKPSNCPFCGAPAKFIILADNWVEPEPPILSDVTRKHLESALKLEVDNVQFYRCAMNATDEPLTKEMFKALSRIESEHASVICKYLNVPKVAVQDVPEICGLTTREEHLEEALRREQEAVKFYSAAARGTTEEPVREFFEAVSEVENDHISLSQLRLGIA
;
A
#
# COMPACT_ATOMS: atom_id res chain seq x y z
N MET A 1 18.71 -20.55 -4.96
CA MET A 1 17.39 -19.89 -4.93
C MET A 1 16.88 -19.93 -3.51
N ASN A 2 16.37 -18.82 -3.00
CA ASN A 2 15.82 -18.72 -1.65
C ASN A 2 14.33 -18.37 -1.72
N VAL A 3 13.59 -18.70 -0.66
CA VAL A 3 12.23 -18.23 -0.46
C VAL A 3 12.27 -17.20 0.66
N PHE A 4 11.81 -15.99 0.36
CA PHE A 4 11.65 -14.90 1.31
C PHE A 4 10.17 -14.70 1.60
N LYS A 5 9.84 -14.16 2.77
CA LYS A 5 8.46 -13.81 3.14
C LYS A 5 8.44 -12.42 3.78
N CYS A 6 7.45 -11.62 3.40
CA CYS A 6 7.27 -10.27 3.94
C CYS A 6 6.45 -10.32 5.23
N ARG A 7 6.93 -9.73 6.33
CA ARG A 7 6.20 -9.61 7.60
C ARG A 7 4.99 -8.69 7.55
N VAL A 8 4.92 -7.82 6.53
CA VAL A 8 3.82 -6.84 6.37
C VAL A 8 2.64 -7.47 5.64
N CYS A 9 2.83 -8.03 4.43
CA CYS A 9 1.72 -8.63 3.67
C CYS A 9 1.57 -10.15 3.83
N GLY A 10 2.63 -10.83 4.26
CA GLY A 10 2.68 -12.28 4.37
C GLY A 10 2.98 -13.00 3.05
N ASP A 11 3.18 -12.30 1.93
CA ASP A 11 3.43 -12.98 0.65
C ASP A 11 4.85 -13.54 0.52
N PRO A 12 4.99 -14.71 -0.13
CA PRO A 12 6.29 -15.29 -0.45
C PRO A 12 6.87 -14.72 -1.74
N TYR A 13 8.18 -14.50 -1.75
CA TYR A 13 8.98 -14.13 -2.92
C TYR A 13 10.08 -15.16 -3.15
N VAL A 14 10.21 -15.67 -4.38
CA VAL A 14 11.26 -16.61 -4.78
C VAL A 14 12.33 -15.85 -5.57
N GLY A 15 13.57 -15.86 -5.07
CA GLY A 15 14.66 -15.11 -5.69
C GLY A 15 16.05 -15.54 -5.22
N ASN A 16 17.08 -15.13 -5.97
CA ASN A 16 18.47 -15.40 -5.59
C ASN A 16 18.93 -14.53 -4.41
N THR A 17 18.46 -13.28 -4.37
CA THR A 17 18.78 -12.29 -3.34
C THR A 17 17.51 -11.73 -2.71
N LYS A 18 17.61 -11.25 -1.47
CA LYS A 18 16.52 -10.54 -0.81
C LYS A 18 16.23 -9.23 -1.57
N PRO A 19 14.98 -8.93 -1.94
CA PRO A 19 14.67 -7.69 -2.65
C PRO A 19 14.74 -6.48 -1.71
N SER A 20 15.02 -5.29 -2.26
CA SER A 20 15.10 -4.03 -1.49
C SER A 20 13.75 -3.59 -0.93
N ASN A 21 12.68 -3.90 -1.66
CA ASN A 21 11.29 -3.66 -1.29
C ASN A 21 10.47 -4.92 -1.60
N CYS A 22 9.38 -5.14 -0.87
CA CYS A 22 8.47 -6.24 -1.11
C CYS A 22 7.84 -6.08 -2.50
N PRO A 23 7.92 -7.08 -3.40
CA PRO A 23 7.33 -6.96 -4.73
C PRO A 23 5.80 -6.86 -4.77
N PHE A 24 5.14 -7.08 -3.63
CA PHE A 24 3.69 -7.13 -3.50
C PHE A 24 3.13 -5.88 -2.81
N CYS A 25 3.66 -5.53 -1.64
CA CYS A 25 3.20 -4.39 -0.85
C CYS A 25 4.22 -3.25 -0.71
N GLY A 26 5.33 -3.26 -1.44
CA GLY A 26 6.32 -2.19 -1.38
C GLY A 26 7.17 -2.11 -0.10
N ALA A 27 6.81 -2.81 0.98
CA ALA A 27 7.48 -2.71 2.28
C ALA A 27 9.01 -2.91 2.20
N PRO A 28 9.82 -2.12 2.93
CA PRO A 28 11.28 -2.16 2.83
C PRO A 28 11.89 -3.49 3.30
N ALA A 29 13.10 -3.79 2.85
CA ALA A 29 13.82 -5.05 3.06
C ALA A 29 13.98 -5.50 4.53
N LYS A 30 13.81 -4.59 5.49
CA LYS A 30 13.82 -4.89 6.94
C LYS A 30 12.63 -5.73 7.39
N PHE A 31 11.53 -5.71 6.64
CA PHE A 31 10.36 -6.56 6.87
C PHE A 31 10.43 -7.89 6.14
N ILE A 32 11.46 -8.11 5.33
CA ILE A 32 11.59 -9.30 4.50
C ILE A 32 12.59 -10.25 5.17
N ILE A 33 12.11 -11.46 5.47
CA ILE A 33 12.89 -12.51 6.13
C ILE A 33 12.98 -13.75 5.25
N LEU A 34 13.89 -14.66 5.56
CA LEU A 34 13.87 -16.01 4.98
C LEU A 34 12.60 -16.72 5.44
N ALA A 35 11.94 -17.44 4.53
CA ALA A 35 10.70 -18.16 4.83
C ALA A 35 10.90 -19.24 5.92
N ASP A 36 12.09 -19.81 6.03
CA ASP A 36 12.46 -20.76 7.10
C ASP A 36 12.36 -20.14 8.51
N ASN A 37 12.45 -18.81 8.62
CA ASN A 37 12.33 -18.07 9.88
C ASN A 37 10.89 -17.53 10.09
N TRP A 38 9.94 -17.88 9.21
CA TRP A 38 8.57 -17.43 9.34
C TRP A 38 7.86 -18.17 10.47
N VAL A 39 7.23 -17.40 11.35
CA VAL A 39 6.29 -17.89 12.35
C VAL A 39 4.94 -17.27 12.03
N GLU A 40 3.92 -18.10 11.86
CA GLU A 40 2.58 -17.60 11.59
C GLU A 40 2.09 -16.78 12.78
N PRO A 41 1.76 -15.49 12.61
CA PRO A 41 1.31 -14.67 13.72
C PRO A 41 -0.11 -15.08 14.12
N GLU A 42 -0.35 -15.17 15.43
CA GLU A 42 -1.71 -15.31 15.95
C GLU A 42 -2.51 -14.02 15.64
N PRO A 43 -3.77 -14.14 15.19
CA PRO A 43 -4.61 -12.97 14.94
C PRO A 43 -4.75 -12.10 16.19
N PRO A 44 -4.45 -10.79 16.12
CA PRO A 44 -4.54 -9.93 17.29
C PRO A 44 -5.99 -9.71 17.71
N ILE A 45 -6.22 -9.61 19.02
CA ILE A 45 -7.50 -9.12 19.56
C ILE A 45 -7.50 -7.60 19.40
N LEU A 46 -8.31 -7.09 18.48
CA LEU A 46 -8.37 -5.67 18.17
C LEU A 46 -9.15 -4.88 19.23
N SER A 47 -8.55 -3.82 19.75
CA SER A 47 -9.27 -2.75 20.44
C SER A 47 -10.20 -1.98 19.49
N ASP A 48 -11.17 -1.27 20.05
CA ASP A 48 -12.10 -0.43 19.26
C ASP A 48 -11.37 0.68 18.49
N VAL A 49 -10.27 1.20 19.04
CA VAL A 49 -9.45 2.23 18.39
C VAL A 49 -8.75 1.64 17.16
N THR A 50 -8.09 0.50 17.32
CA THR A 50 -7.37 -0.18 16.24
C THR A 50 -8.33 -0.64 15.14
N ARG A 51 -9.50 -1.17 15.51
CA ARG A 51 -10.54 -1.53 14.54
C ARG A 51 -10.97 -0.34 13.70
N LYS A 52 -11.25 0.82 14.32
CA LYS A 52 -11.63 2.04 13.59
C LYS A 52 -10.53 2.56 12.67
N HIS A 53 -9.27 2.46 13.10
CA HIS A 53 -8.14 2.79 12.24
C HIS A 53 -8.07 1.86 11.04
N LEU A 54 -8.20 0.54 11.23
CA LEU A 54 -8.21 -0.43 10.14
C LEU A 54 -9.39 -0.21 9.17
N GLU A 55 -10.59 0.09 9.66
CA GLU A 55 -11.75 0.40 8.80
C GLU A 55 -11.51 1.67 7.97
N SER A 56 -10.91 2.70 8.57
CA SER A 56 -10.55 3.94 7.87
C SER A 56 -9.44 3.71 6.84
N ALA A 57 -8.43 2.92 7.20
CA ALA A 57 -7.34 2.50 6.32
C ALA A 57 -7.89 1.72 5.12
N LEU A 58 -8.81 0.77 5.35
CA LEU A 58 -9.42 0.00 4.27
C LEU A 58 -10.11 0.90 3.25
N LYS A 59 -10.86 1.90 3.73
CA LYS A 59 -11.50 2.87 2.85
C LYS A 59 -10.47 3.66 2.05
N LEU A 60 -9.42 4.16 2.71
CA LEU A 60 -8.34 4.91 2.07
C LEU A 60 -7.68 4.08 0.96
N GLU A 61 -7.27 2.84 1.26
CA GLU A 61 -6.62 1.96 0.29
C GLU A 61 -7.52 1.65 -0.91
N VAL A 62 -8.79 1.32 -0.67
CA VAL A 62 -9.74 1.05 -1.75
C VAL A 62 -9.97 2.28 -2.62
N ASP A 63 -10.07 3.47 -2.01
CA ASP A 63 -10.23 4.73 -2.72
C ASP A 63 -8.96 5.05 -3.57
N ASN A 64 -7.76 4.71 -3.08
CA ASN A 64 -6.51 4.85 -3.84
C ASN A 64 -6.39 3.83 -4.97
N VAL A 65 -6.79 2.56 -4.76
CA VAL A 65 -6.83 1.57 -5.86
C VAL A 65 -7.72 2.05 -7.00
N GLN A 66 -8.91 2.57 -6.68
CA GLN A 66 -9.83 3.11 -7.69
C GLN A 66 -9.21 4.28 -8.44
N PHE A 67 -8.60 5.23 -7.72
CA PHE A 67 -7.91 6.36 -8.32
C PHE A 67 -6.81 5.91 -9.28
N TYR A 68 -5.89 5.05 -8.83
CA TYR A 68 -4.76 4.62 -9.66
C TYR A 68 -5.17 3.80 -10.89
N ARG A 69 -6.20 2.96 -10.75
CA ARG A 69 -6.78 2.25 -11.89
C ARG A 69 -7.42 3.20 -12.90
N CYS A 70 -7.96 4.33 -12.46
CA CYS A 70 -8.47 5.33 -13.38
C CYS A 70 -7.32 6.11 -14.03
N ALA A 71 -6.37 6.59 -13.22
CA ALA A 71 -5.25 7.40 -13.67
C ALA A 71 -4.40 6.67 -14.73
N MET A 72 -4.22 5.35 -14.62
CA MET A 72 -3.51 4.56 -15.64
C MET A 72 -4.24 4.49 -17.00
N ASN A 73 -5.57 4.68 -17.02
CA ASN A 73 -6.38 4.71 -18.24
C ASN A 73 -6.44 6.11 -18.86
N ALA A 74 -6.21 7.16 -18.05
CA ALA A 74 -6.26 8.56 -18.46
C ALA A 74 -4.94 9.10 -19.03
N THR A 75 -3.87 8.29 -19.08
CA THR A 75 -2.56 8.70 -19.60
C THR A 75 -2.08 7.81 -20.75
N ASP A 76 -1.55 8.46 -21.80
CA ASP A 76 -0.91 7.78 -22.93
C ASP A 76 0.60 7.56 -22.72
N GLU A 77 1.19 8.12 -21.64
CA GLU A 77 2.61 7.94 -21.36
C GLU A 77 2.86 6.53 -20.80
N PRO A 78 3.64 5.67 -21.49
CA PRO A 78 3.79 4.26 -21.09
C PRO A 78 4.34 4.07 -19.67
N LEU A 79 5.28 4.93 -19.25
CA LEU A 79 5.90 4.85 -17.94
C LEU A 79 4.92 5.22 -16.82
N THR A 80 4.20 6.33 -16.96
CA THR A 80 3.19 6.77 -15.98
C THR A 80 2.05 5.76 -15.87
N LYS A 81 1.65 5.14 -16.98
CA LYS A 81 0.66 4.06 -16.99
C LYS A 81 1.09 2.85 -16.17
N GLU A 82 2.29 2.32 -16.41
CA GLU A 82 2.80 1.18 -15.64
C GLU A 82 3.07 1.54 -14.17
N MET A 83 3.44 2.79 -13.89
CA MET A 83 3.59 3.31 -12.54
C MET A 83 2.27 3.26 -11.76
N PHE A 84 1.20 3.86 -12.28
CA PHE A 84 -0.11 3.84 -11.61
C PHE A 84 -0.69 2.43 -11.51
N LYS A 85 -0.45 1.59 -12.50
CA LYS A 85 -0.81 0.16 -12.42
C LYS A 85 -0.06 -0.54 -11.27
N ALA A 86 1.22 -0.25 -11.06
CA ALA A 86 1.98 -0.80 -9.94
C ALA A 86 1.44 -0.32 -8.58
N LEU A 87 1.23 1.00 -8.43
CA LEU A 87 0.64 1.59 -7.20
C LEU A 87 -0.75 0.98 -6.90
N SER A 88 -1.60 0.82 -7.92
CA SER A 88 -2.91 0.18 -7.74
C SER A 88 -2.85 -1.27 -7.22
N ARG A 89 -1.75 -1.99 -7.46
CA ARG A 89 -1.54 -3.35 -6.96
C ARG A 89 -1.03 -3.34 -5.53
N ILE A 90 -0.14 -2.40 -5.20
CA ILE A 90 0.37 -2.20 -3.86
C ILE A 90 -0.78 -1.85 -2.90
N GLU A 91 -1.59 -0.84 -3.22
CA GLU A 91 -2.76 -0.46 -2.41
C GLU A 91 -3.79 -1.59 -2.30
N SER A 92 -3.93 -2.40 -3.36
CA SER A 92 -4.83 -3.57 -3.31
C SER A 92 -4.32 -4.66 -2.38
N GLU A 93 -3.00 -4.78 -2.21
CA GLU A 93 -2.41 -5.70 -1.24
C GLU A 93 -2.54 -5.12 0.18
N HIS A 94 -2.33 -3.82 0.38
CA HIS A 94 -2.61 -3.16 1.66
C HIS A 94 -4.06 -3.38 2.11
N ALA A 95 -5.03 -3.12 1.24
CA ALA A 95 -6.44 -3.41 1.49
C ALA A 95 -6.70 -4.89 1.82
N SER A 96 -6.02 -5.81 1.14
CA SER A 96 -6.14 -7.25 1.41
C SER A 96 -5.63 -7.62 2.81
N VAL A 97 -4.52 -7.04 3.26
CA VAL A 97 -3.96 -7.25 4.61
C VAL A 97 -4.90 -6.68 5.67
N ILE A 98 -5.45 -5.50 5.43
CA ILE A 98 -6.41 -4.88 6.35
C ILE A 98 -7.67 -5.74 6.50
N CYS A 99 -8.18 -6.32 5.40
CA CYS A 99 -9.30 -7.25 5.45
C CYS A 99 -8.99 -8.50 6.30
N LYS A 100 -7.74 -9.02 6.23
CA LYS A 100 -7.29 -10.14 7.08
C LYS A 100 -7.34 -9.75 8.57
N TYR A 101 -6.81 -8.57 8.93
CA TYR A 101 -6.86 -8.09 10.32
C TYR A 101 -8.29 -7.89 10.82
N LEU A 102 -9.17 -7.32 10.00
CA LEU A 102 -10.58 -7.10 10.34
C LEU A 102 -11.41 -8.40 10.34
N ASN A 103 -10.87 -9.50 9.79
CA ASN A 103 -11.57 -10.75 9.54
C ASN A 103 -12.85 -10.56 8.71
N VAL A 104 -12.72 -9.79 7.62
CA VAL A 104 -13.80 -9.53 6.65
C VAL A 104 -13.43 -10.03 5.26
N PRO A 105 -14.41 -10.32 4.39
CA PRO A 105 -14.12 -10.68 3.00
C PRO A 105 -13.32 -9.58 2.29
N LYS A 106 -12.44 -9.98 1.36
CA LYS A 106 -11.71 -9.04 0.51
C LYS A 106 -12.68 -8.15 -0.24
N VAL A 107 -12.42 -6.84 -0.22
CA VAL A 107 -13.20 -5.87 -0.98
C VAL A 107 -12.87 -6.01 -2.47
N ALA A 108 -13.89 -6.31 -3.28
CA ALA A 108 -13.76 -6.24 -4.73
C ALA A 108 -13.80 -4.76 -5.14
N VAL A 109 -12.73 -4.28 -5.77
CA VAL A 109 -12.72 -2.95 -6.38
C VAL A 109 -13.60 -3.02 -7.63
N GLN A 110 -14.71 -2.27 -7.58
CA GLN A 110 -15.74 -2.21 -8.63
C GLN A 110 -15.20 -1.62 -9.94
N ASP A 111 -16.04 -1.68 -10.98
CA ASP A 111 -15.75 -1.11 -12.30
C ASP A 111 -15.30 0.35 -12.17
N VAL A 112 -14.05 0.59 -12.53
CA VAL A 112 -13.43 1.90 -12.44
C VAL A 112 -13.89 2.71 -13.64
N PRO A 113 -14.42 3.94 -13.45
CA PRO A 113 -14.84 4.77 -14.57
C PRO A 113 -13.66 5.04 -15.51
N GLU A 114 -13.95 5.16 -16.80
CA GLU A 114 -12.95 5.47 -17.83
C GLU A 114 -12.31 6.85 -17.62
N ILE A 115 -12.99 7.75 -16.89
CA ILE A 115 -12.56 9.14 -16.64
C ILE A 115 -12.74 9.46 -15.15
N CYS A 116 -11.67 9.98 -14.51
CA CYS A 116 -11.62 10.33 -13.07
C CYS A 116 -11.88 11.81 -12.79
N GLY A 117 -12.20 12.60 -13.82
CA GLY A 117 -12.37 14.06 -13.72
C GLY A 117 -11.07 14.86 -13.81
N LEU A 118 -9.92 14.20 -13.96
CA LEU A 118 -8.62 14.81 -14.27
C LEU A 118 -8.25 14.49 -15.73
N THR A 119 -7.49 15.37 -16.37
CA THR A 119 -7.26 15.31 -17.83
C THR A 119 -5.81 15.27 -18.22
N THR A 120 -4.91 15.85 -17.43
CA THR A 120 -3.48 15.91 -17.73
C THR A 120 -2.67 14.96 -16.87
N ARG A 121 -1.48 14.60 -17.35
CA ARG A 121 -0.53 13.77 -16.59
C ARG A 121 -0.16 14.44 -15.26
N GLU A 122 0.08 15.74 -15.30
CA GLU A 122 0.47 16.56 -14.16
C GLU A 122 -0.63 16.57 -13.08
N GLU A 123 -1.89 16.80 -13.46
CA GLU A 123 -3.03 16.76 -12.53
C GLU A 123 -3.12 15.42 -11.78
N HIS A 124 -2.94 14.30 -12.50
CA HIS A 124 -2.97 12.96 -11.88
C HIS A 124 -1.78 12.74 -10.92
N LEU A 125 -0.60 13.24 -11.26
CA LEU A 125 0.58 13.12 -10.40
C LEU A 125 0.49 14.02 -9.17
N GLU A 126 -0.07 15.22 -9.30
CA GLU A 126 -0.33 16.13 -8.17
C GLU A 126 -1.38 15.54 -7.22
N GLU A 127 -2.44 14.93 -7.76
CA GLU A 127 -3.44 14.24 -6.94
C GLU A 127 -2.88 12.98 -6.27
N ALA A 128 -2.04 12.20 -6.97
CA ALA A 128 -1.31 11.08 -6.37
C ALA A 128 -0.45 11.57 -5.21
N LEU A 129 0.39 12.58 -5.43
CA LEU A 129 1.23 13.18 -4.40
C LEU A 129 0.41 13.64 -3.17
N ARG A 130 -0.73 14.31 -3.40
CA ARG A 130 -1.63 14.76 -2.32
C ARG A 130 -2.18 13.58 -1.52
N ARG A 131 -2.64 12.53 -2.18
CA ARG A 131 -3.18 11.30 -1.54
C ARG A 131 -2.14 10.62 -0.68
N GLU A 132 -0.92 10.44 -1.17
CA GLU A 132 0.13 9.76 -0.39
C GLU A 132 0.60 10.60 0.79
N GLN A 133 0.62 11.93 0.66
CA GLN A 133 0.86 12.82 1.81
C GLN A 133 -0.23 12.70 2.89
N GLU A 134 -1.49 12.51 2.50
CA GLU A 134 -2.58 12.24 3.43
C GLU A 134 -2.48 10.84 4.05
N ALA A 135 -2.11 9.85 3.25
CA ALA A 135 -1.89 8.47 3.69
C ALA A 135 -0.76 8.37 4.73
N VAL A 136 0.40 9.00 4.49
CA VAL A 136 1.50 9.08 5.47
C VAL A 136 1.02 9.70 6.79
N LYS A 137 0.29 10.84 6.73
CA LYS A 137 -0.24 11.50 7.93
C LYS A 137 -1.18 10.58 8.70
N PHE A 138 -2.07 9.91 7.98
CA PHE A 138 -3.03 8.96 8.54
C PHE A 138 -2.33 7.77 9.18
N TYR A 139 -1.50 7.03 8.45
CA TYR A 139 -0.83 5.83 8.94
C TYR A 139 0.11 6.11 10.11
N SER A 140 0.86 7.21 10.05
CA SER A 140 1.68 7.67 11.18
C SER A 140 0.85 7.95 12.44
N ALA A 141 -0.35 8.51 12.30
CA ALA A 141 -1.26 8.74 13.43
C ALA A 141 -1.90 7.44 13.94
N ALA A 142 -2.34 6.57 13.03
CA ALA A 142 -2.91 5.26 13.33
C ALA A 142 -1.92 4.38 14.10
N ALA A 143 -0.65 4.36 13.69
CA ALA A 143 0.43 3.66 14.38
C ALA A 143 0.58 4.12 15.84
N ARG A 144 0.62 5.44 16.09
CA ARG A 144 0.72 6.00 17.45
C ARG A 144 -0.49 5.67 18.34
N GLY A 145 -1.67 5.48 17.74
CA GLY A 145 -2.90 5.15 18.45
C GLY A 145 -3.18 3.66 18.59
N THR A 146 -2.30 2.78 18.11
CA THR A 146 -2.50 1.32 18.07
C THR A 146 -1.54 0.65 19.06
N THR A 147 -2.06 -0.23 19.93
CA THR A 147 -1.25 -0.92 20.94
C THR A 147 -0.84 -2.32 20.52
N GLU A 148 -1.61 -2.93 19.60
CA GLU A 148 -1.38 -4.27 19.08
C GLU A 148 -0.17 -4.26 18.14
N GLU A 149 0.96 -4.78 18.63
CA GLU A 149 2.27 -4.77 17.94
C GLU A 149 2.20 -5.15 16.45
N PRO A 150 1.53 -6.25 16.03
CA PRO A 150 1.49 -6.61 14.60
C PRO A 150 0.79 -5.55 13.73
N VAL A 151 -0.28 -4.94 14.25
CA VAL A 151 -1.04 -3.92 13.52
C VAL A 151 -0.30 -2.59 13.50
N ARG A 152 0.40 -2.25 14.59
CA ARG A 152 1.27 -1.08 14.63
C ARG A 152 2.44 -1.21 13.65
N GLU A 153 3.12 -2.37 13.62
CA GLU A 153 4.19 -2.65 12.65
C GLU A 153 3.67 -2.52 11.21
N PHE A 154 2.46 -3.03 10.93
CA PHE A 154 1.81 -2.86 9.64
C PHE A 154 1.60 -1.38 9.28
N PHE A 155 1.02 -0.57 10.17
CA PHE A 155 0.81 0.86 9.90
C PHE A 155 2.11 1.65 9.72
N GLU A 156 3.15 1.33 10.51
CA GLU A 156 4.48 1.92 10.33
C GLU A 156 5.08 1.56 8.97
N ALA A 157 4.98 0.29 8.56
CA ALA A 157 5.49 -0.16 7.28
C ALA A 157 4.77 0.48 6.10
N VAL A 158 3.43 0.56 6.12
CA VAL A 158 2.67 1.23 5.06
C VAL A 158 3.03 2.72 5.02
N SER A 159 3.16 3.38 6.18
CA SER A 159 3.62 4.77 6.21
C SER A 159 5.00 4.97 5.54
N GLU A 160 5.91 4.01 5.60
CA GLU A 160 7.20 4.08 4.87
C GLU A 160 7.01 3.88 3.37
N VAL A 161 6.13 2.96 2.96
CA VAL A 161 5.78 2.73 1.55
C VAL A 161 5.17 3.99 0.93
N GLU A 162 4.27 4.66 1.63
CA GLU A 162 3.67 5.89 1.14
C GLU A 162 4.68 7.04 1.00
N ASN A 163 5.75 7.06 1.80
CA ASN A 163 6.85 8.01 1.59
C ASN A 163 7.65 7.70 0.31
N ASP A 164 7.81 6.42 -0.04
CA ASP A 164 8.41 6.03 -1.33
C ASP A 164 7.49 6.45 -2.49
N HIS A 165 6.17 6.35 -2.35
CA HIS A 165 5.19 6.81 -3.34
C HIS A 165 5.19 8.34 -3.53
N ILE A 166 5.34 9.10 -2.44
CA ILE A 166 5.56 10.56 -2.47
C ILE A 166 6.81 10.89 -3.28
N SER A 167 7.93 10.23 -2.95
CA SER A 167 9.22 10.47 -3.59
C SER A 167 9.16 10.16 -5.09
N LEU A 168 8.46 9.08 -5.45
CA LEU A 168 8.21 8.71 -6.84
C LEU A 168 7.38 9.77 -7.57
N SER A 169 6.30 10.26 -6.96
CA SER A 169 5.46 11.31 -7.54
C SER A 169 6.22 12.62 -7.73
N GLN A 170 7.01 13.05 -6.73
CA GLN A 170 7.86 14.25 -6.80
C GLN A 170 8.89 14.14 -7.93
N LEU A 171 9.54 12.98 -8.07
CA LEU A 171 10.49 12.72 -9.14
C LEU A 171 9.81 12.85 -10.52
N ARG A 172 8.58 12.34 -10.66
CA ARG A 172 7.81 12.40 -11.92
C ARG A 172 7.24 13.77 -12.24
N LEU A 173 7.06 14.61 -11.22
CA LEU A 173 6.70 16.03 -11.36
C LEU A 173 7.91 16.93 -11.58
N GLY A 174 9.13 16.44 -11.37
CA GLY A 174 10.36 17.23 -11.49
C GLY A 174 10.58 18.20 -10.31
N ILE A 175 10.08 17.84 -9.12
CA ILE A 175 10.15 18.65 -7.89
C ILE A 175 10.86 17.92 -6.73
N ALA A 176 11.58 16.85 -7.03
CA ALA A 176 12.40 16.08 -6.07
C ALA A 176 13.76 16.72 -5.82
#